data_AF-A0A256I1R6-F1
#
_entry.id   AF-A0A256I1R6-F1
#
_cell.length_a   1.000
_cell.length_b   1.000
_cell.length_c   1.000
_cell.angle_alpha   90.00
_cell.angle_beta   90.00
_cell.angle_gamma   90.00
#
_symmetry.space_group_name_H-M   'P 1'
#
loop_
_entity.id
_entity.type
_entity.pdbx_description
1 polymer ?
#
loop_
_entity_poly.entity_id
_entity_poly.type
_entity_poly.pdbx_seq_one_letter_code
_entity_poly.pdbx_strand_id
1 'polypeptide(L)'
;MDLITGAGSLLQSGLIGPDTLPLLLLTAGLLLSMAEALAPGANFIVVGIALIGAGLGGLLLTSLGIAGAGLTLVMALLTLLFGAAAFYGYHEFDLYGGKGQQQTSDSDSLKGKTGTVTEAVTTSGGEVKLSGGGFNPYYSARSIEGTIEEGEEVMVVDPGGGNVVTVESMGYVEDDIDKELAADRARKEAAEAAGGDDLEAETDGEREADAETETERE
;
A
#
# COMPACT_ATOMS: atom_id res chain seq x y z
N MET A 1 -29.22 0.23 -39.87
CA MET A 1 -28.19 0.77 -40.79
C MET A 1 -28.23 2.32 -40.78
N ASP A 2 -28.75 2.94 -39.72
CA ASP A 2 -29.25 4.34 -39.76
C ASP A 2 -28.41 5.35 -38.97
N LEU A 3 -27.36 4.91 -38.27
CA LEU A 3 -26.48 5.83 -37.52
C LEU A 3 -25.59 6.68 -38.44
N ILE A 4 -25.25 6.18 -39.64
CA ILE A 4 -24.31 6.85 -40.54
C ILE A 4 -25.01 7.99 -41.32
N THR A 5 -26.32 7.87 -41.59
CA THR A 5 -27.10 8.89 -42.32
C THR A 5 -27.33 10.16 -41.48
N GLY A 6 -27.45 10.02 -40.16
CA GLY A 6 -27.65 11.15 -39.24
C GLY A 6 -26.45 12.08 -39.15
N ALA A 7 -25.23 11.52 -39.14
CA ALA A 7 -24.00 12.32 -39.07
C ALA A 7 -23.81 13.21 -40.31
N GLY A 8 -24.17 12.73 -41.51
CA GLY A 8 -24.13 13.52 -42.74
C GLY A 8 -25.11 14.70 -42.75
N SER A 9 -26.28 14.52 -42.15
CA SER A 9 -27.30 15.58 -42.00
C SER A 9 -26.86 16.68 -41.02
N LEU A 10 -26.17 16.31 -39.94
CA LEU A 10 -25.63 17.26 -38.95
C LEU A 10 -24.41 18.06 -39.48
N LEU A 11 -23.62 17.46 -40.38
CA LEU A 11 -22.56 18.16 -41.11
C LEU A 11 -23.14 19.16 -42.12
N GLN A 12 -24.23 18.78 -42.83
CA GLN A 12 -24.88 19.66 -43.80
C GLN A 12 -25.65 20.83 -43.16
N SER A 13 -26.16 20.65 -41.93
CA SER A 13 -26.90 21.70 -41.21
C SER A 13 -25.99 22.76 -40.57
N GLY A 14 -24.66 22.62 -40.67
CA GLY A 14 -23.70 23.52 -40.04
C GLY A 14 -23.63 23.39 -38.51
N LEU A 15 -24.32 22.39 -37.94
CA LEU A 15 -24.38 22.17 -36.50
C LEU A 15 -23.06 21.59 -35.96
N ILE A 16 -22.38 20.77 -36.77
CA ILE A 16 -21.05 20.22 -36.49
C ILE A 16 -20.06 20.93 -37.42
N GLY A 17 -19.49 22.03 -36.95
CA GLY A 17 -18.49 22.82 -37.66
C GLY A 17 -17.33 23.23 -36.74
N PRO A 18 -16.20 23.69 -37.31
CA PRO A 18 -15.06 24.14 -36.53
C PRO A 18 -15.40 25.27 -35.55
N ASP A 19 -16.40 26.08 -35.89
CA ASP A 19 -16.85 27.20 -35.07
C ASP A 19 -17.73 26.77 -33.87
N THR A 20 -18.43 25.63 -33.97
CA THR A 20 -19.29 25.09 -32.90
C THR A 20 -18.59 24.04 -32.05
N LEU A 21 -17.45 23.51 -32.52
CA LEU A 21 -16.67 22.49 -31.83
C LEU A 21 -16.28 22.86 -30.39
N PRO A 22 -15.77 24.06 -30.07
CA PRO A 22 -15.38 24.40 -28.70
C PRO A 22 -16.55 24.28 -27.71
N LEU A 23 -17.73 24.77 -28.11
CA LEU A 23 -18.94 24.69 -27.31
C LEU A 23 -19.42 23.24 -27.17
N LEU A 24 -19.36 22.46 -28.24
CA LEU A 24 -19.73 21.05 -28.24
C LEU A 24 -18.84 20.22 -27.30
N LEU A 25 -17.53 20.41 -27.37
CA LEU A 25 -16.56 19.73 -26.50
C LEU A 25 -16.79 20.12 -25.03
N LEU A 26 -16.97 21.41 -24.74
CA LEU A 26 -17.27 21.89 -23.39
C LEU A 26 -18.56 21.25 -22.84
N THR A 27 -19.63 21.27 -23.64
CA THR A 27 -20.93 20.74 -23.22
C THR A 27 -20.88 19.23 -23.03
N ALA A 28 -20.25 18.49 -23.96
CA ALA A 28 -20.07 17.05 -23.86
C ALA A 28 -19.24 16.67 -22.62
N GLY A 29 -18.17 17.41 -22.34
CA GLY A 29 -17.33 17.18 -21.17
C GLY A 29 -18.08 17.41 -19.85
N LEU A 30 -18.91 18.45 -19.78
CA LEU A 30 -19.79 18.69 -18.62
C LEU A 30 -20.81 17.56 -18.43
N LEU A 31 -21.45 17.11 -19.52
CA LEU A 31 -22.41 15.99 -19.46
C LEU A 31 -21.74 14.69 -19.03
N LEU A 32 -20.54 14.38 -19.53
CA LEU A 32 -19.77 13.21 -19.07
C LEU A 32 -19.42 13.32 -17.58
N SER A 33 -19.03 14.50 -17.13
CA SER A 33 -18.71 14.74 -15.72
C SER A 33 -19.93 14.57 -14.82
N MET A 34 -21.11 15.01 -15.27
CA MET A 34 -22.38 14.76 -14.58
C MET A 34 -22.78 13.29 -14.60
N ALA A 35 -22.55 12.58 -15.72
CA ALA A 35 -22.86 11.15 -15.83
C ALA A 35 -22.05 10.31 -14.83
N GLU A 36 -20.76 10.64 -14.64
CA GLU A 36 -19.92 10.03 -13.61
C GLU A 36 -20.48 10.23 -12.19
N ALA A 37 -21.02 11.42 -11.91
CA ALA A 37 -21.60 11.71 -10.60
C ALA A 37 -22.86 10.88 -10.29
N LEU A 38 -23.57 10.40 -11.31
CA LEU A 38 -24.76 9.55 -11.16
C LEU A 38 -24.40 8.06 -11.04
N ALA A 39 -23.35 7.62 -11.72
CA ALA A 39 -22.88 6.24 -11.74
C ALA A 39 -21.35 6.22 -11.58
N PRO A 40 -20.85 6.19 -10.32
CA PRO A 40 -19.42 6.23 -10.05
C PRO A 40 -18.73 4.98 -10.63
N GLY A 41 -17.73 5.20 -11.47
CA GLY A 41 -17.06 4.13 -12.23
C GLY A 41 -15.68 4.51 -12.77
N ALA A 42 -15.13 5.67 -12.39
CA ALA A 42 -13.76 6.15 -12.60
C ALA A 42 -13.34 6.51 -14.03
N ASN A 43 -14.15 6.23 -15.06
CA ASN A 43 -13.69 6.33 -16.46
C ASN A 43 -14.13 7.62 -17.17
N PHE A 44 -15.29 8.20 -16.82
CA PHE A 44 -15.81 9.35 -17.56
C PHE A 44 -15.21 10.68 -17.11
N ILE A 45 -14.68 10.76 -15.88
CA ILE A 45 -14.10 12.00 -15.36
C ILE A 45 -12.86 12.45 -16.14
N VAL A 46 -11.98 11.51 -16.51
CA VAL A 46 -10.76 11.80 -17.28
C VAL A 46 -11.11 12.36 -18.65
N VAL A 47 -12.04 11.70 -19.35
CA VAL A 47 -12.53 12.14 -20.66
C VAL A 47 -13.31 13.46 -20.52
N GLY A 48 -14.11 13.62 -19.47
CA GLY A 48 -14.85 14.85 -19.16
C GLY A 48 -13.92 16.06 -19.00
N ILE A 49 -12.87 15.95 -18.18
CA ILE A 49 -11.87 16.99 -17.97
C ILE A 49 -11.12 17.31 -19.27
N ALA A 50 -10.75 16.29 -20.04
CA ALA A 50 -10.09 16.48 -21.34
C ALA A 50 -10.91 17.35 -22.28
N LEU A 51 -12.21 17.03 -22.42
CA LEU A 51 -13.14 17.74 -23.29
C LEU A 51 -13.48 19.15 -22.78
N ILE A 52 -13.62 19.34 -21.46
CA ILE A 52 -13.82 20.66 -20.84
C ILE A 52 -12.60 21.55 -21.07
N GLY A 53 -11.40 21.05 -20.75
CA GLY A 53 -10.15 21.81 -20.90
C GLY A 53 -9.89 22.20 -22.35
N ALA A 54 -10.10 21.25 -23.27
CA ALA A 54 -10.08 21.54 -24.69
C ALA A 54 -11.13 22.60 -25.03
N GLY A 55 -12.42 22.38 -24.73
CA GLY A 55 -13.52 23.29 -25.06
C GLY A 55 -13.29 24.74 -24.60
N LEU A 56 -12.84 24.93 -23.36
CA LEU A 56 -12.45 26.24 -22.82
C LEU A 56 -11.27 26.85 -23.58
N GLY A 57 -10.22 26.06 -23.86
CA GLY A 57 -9.09 26.50 -24.67
C GLY A 57 -9.50 26.88 -26.09
N GLY A 58 -10.42 26.13 -26.70
CA GLY A 58 -11.00 26.43 -28.00
C GLY A 58 -11.74 27.76 -28.02
N LEU A 59 -12.58 28.03 -27.02
CA LEU A 59 -13.29 29.31 -26.89
C LEU A 59 -12.32 30.48 -26.75
N LEU A 60 -11.24 30.30 -25.97
CA LEU A 60 -10.19 31.30 -25.83
C LEU A 60 -9.47 31.57 -27.15
N LEU A 61 -9.06 30.52 -27.88
CA LEU A 61 -8.39 30.63 -29.18
C LEU A 61 -9.30 31.30 -30.23
N THR A 62 -10.58 30.96 -30.25
CA THR A 62 -11.58 31.62 -31.13
C THR A 62 -11.69 33.11 -30.80
N SER A 63 -11.67 33.51 -29.52
CA SER A 63 -11.70 34.93 -29.15
C SER A 63 -10.45 35.70 -29.59
N LEU A 64 -9.33 35.00 -29.80
CA LEU A 64 -8.09 35.54 -30.38
C LEU A 64 -8.09 35.53 -31.92
N GLY A 65 -9.17 35.10 -32.56
CA GLY A 65 -9.32 35.07 -34.02
C GLY A 65 -8.77 33.81 -34.71
N ILE A 66 -8.44 32.77 -33.96
CA ILE A 66 -8.00 31.47 -34.51
C ILE A 66 -9.24 30.66 -34.92
N ALA A 67 -9.32 30.25 -36.18
CA ALA A 67 -10.48 29.56 -36.74
C ALA A 67 -10.10 28.46 -37.74
N GLY A 68 -11.09 27.66 -38.15
CA GLY A 68 -10.93 26.63 -39.18
C GLY A 68 -10.09 25.42 -38.75
N ALA A 69 -9.43 24.78 -39.72
CA ALA A 69 -8.71 23.53 -39.48
C ALA A 69 -7.55 23.64 -38.48
N GLY A 70 -6.93 24.83 -38.38
CA GLY A 70 -5.89 25.10 -37.38
C GLY A 70 -6.44 25.01 -35.96
N LEU A 71 -7.64 25.57 -35.72
CA LEU A 71 -8.32 25.47 -34.44
C LEU A 71 -8.58 24.00 -34.08
N THR A 72 -9.12 23.20 -35.02
CA THR A 72 -9.43 21.79 -34.76
C THR A 72 -8.19 20.96 -34.38
N LEU A 73 -7.04 21.26 -35.00
CA LEU A 73 -5.80 20.57 -34.68
C LEU A 73 -5.29 20.94 -33.28
N VAL A 74 -5.29 22.23 -32.93
CA VAL A 74 -4.90 22.68 -31.59
C VAL A 74 -5.84 22.10 -30.52
N MET A 75 -7.14 22.08 -30.78
CA MET A 75 -8.14 21.46 -29.92
C MET A 75 -7.86 19.97 -29.67
N ALA A 76 -7.52 19.21 -30.71
CA ALA A 76 -7.15 17.80 -30.56
C ALA A 76 -5.91 17.61 -29.67
N LEU A 77 -4.90 18.47 -29.84
CA LEU A 77 -3.71 18.46 -28.99
C LEU A 77 -4.03 18.83 -27.54
N LEU A 78 -4.89 19.84 -27.33
CA LEU A 78 -5.35 20.21 -25.99
C LEU A 78 -6.14 19.08 -25.32
N THR A 79 -7.01 18.39 -26.05
CA THR A 79 -7.72 17.21 -25.52
C THR A 79 -6.73 16.14 -25.05
N LEU A 80 -5.69 15.85 -25.84
CA LEU A 80 -4.66 14.89 -25.45
C LEU A 80 -3.88 15.38 -24.22
N LEU A 81 -3.51 16.66 -24.18
CA LEU A 81 -2.76 17.27 -23.07
C LEU A 81 -3.56 17.21 -21.77
N PHE A 82 -4.80 17.71 -21.76
CA PHE A 82 -5.65 17.70 -20.59
C PHE A 82 -6.06 16.29 -20.18
N GLY A 83 -6.31 15.39 -21.15
CA GLY A 83 -6.59 13.99 -20.88
C GLY A 83 -5.41 13.27 -20.24
N ALA A 84 -4.19 13.48 -20.74
CA ALA A 84 -2.98 12.92 -20.15
C ALA A 84 -2.72 13.50 -18.75
N ALA A 85 -2.89 14.81 -18.55
CA ALA A 85 -2.74 15.44 -17.25
C ALA A 85 -3.79 14.95 -16.24
N ALA A 86 -5.04 14.80 -16.66
CA ALA A 86 -6.13 14.26 -15.83
C ALA A 86 -5.90 12.78 -15.51
N PHE A 87 -5.46 11.98 -16.49
CA PHE A 87 -5.11 10.57 -16.29
C PHE A 87 -3.93 10.41 -15.33
N TYR A 88 -2.87 11.21 -15.53
CA TYR A 88 -1.72 11.23 -14.65
C TYR A 88 -2.12 11.65 -13.23
N GLY A 89 -2.88 12.73 -13.07
CA GLY A 89 -3.39 13.16 -11.78
C GLY A 89 -4.28 12.10 -11.13
N TYR A 90 -5.14 11.44 -11.91
CA TYR A 90 -5.98 10.37 -11.42
C TYR A 90 -5.17 9.17 -10.90
N HIS A 91 -4.09 8.81 -11.61
CA HIS A 91 -3.22 7.70 -11.25
C HIS A 91 -2.27 8.03 -10.08
N GLU A 92 -1.69 9.22 -10.09
CA GLU A 92 -0.70 9.67 -9.10
C GLU A 92 -1.34 10.04 -7.76
N PHE A 93 -2.51 10.70 -7.78
CA PHE A 93 -3.16 11.12 -6.54
C PHE A 93 -3.98 10.04 -5.86
N ASP A 94 -4.04 8.84 -6.46
CA ASP A 94 -4.74 7.69 -5.89
C ASP A 94 -6.13 8.07 -5.37
N LEU A 95 -6.86 8.84 -6.19
CA LEU A 95 -8.11 9.49 -5.77
C LEU A 95 -9.20 8.47 -5.39
N TYR A 96 -8.96 7.17 -5.65
CA TYR A 96 -9.86 6.06 -5.35
C TYR A 96 -9.19 4.73 -4.94
N GLY A 97 -7.86 4.59 -4.91
CA GLY A 97 -7.19 3.28 -4.87
C GLY A 97 -6.29 2.97 -3.65
N GLY A 98 -6.32 3.73 -2.55
CA GLY A 98 -5.41 3.37 -1.45
C GLY A 98 -5.37 4.25 -0.20
N LYS A 99 -6.34 5.17 0.00
CA LYS A 99 -6.57 5.82 1.31
C LYS A 99 -7.98 5.53 1.81
N GLY A 100 -8.33 4.26 1.95
CA GLY A 100 -9.67 3.90 2.40
C GLY A 100 -10.15 2.50 2.05
N GLN A 101 -9.40 1.73 1.24
CA GLN A 101 -9.54 0.28 1.34
C GLN A 101 -9.10 -0.05 2.77
N GLN A 102 -10.01 -0.50 3.63
CA GLN A 102 -9.62 -1.35 4.75
C GLN A 102 -8.86 -2.52 4.12
N GLN A 103 -7.55 -2.32 3.96
CA GLN A 103 -6.60 -3.39 3.80
C GLN A 103 -6.93 -4.32 4.96
N THR A 104 -7.49 -5.48 4.64
CA THR A 104 -7.63 -6.56 5.60
C THR A 104 -6.26 -6.63 6.26
N SER A 105 -6.17 -6.35 7.57
CA SER A 105 -4.89 -6.25 8.27
C SER A 105 -4.01 -7.39 7.75
N ASP A 106 -2.98 -7.05 6.98
CA ASP A 106 -2.20 -8.06 6.25
C ASP A 106 -1.78 -9.10 7.29
N SER A 107 -1.86 -10.38 6.95
CA SER A 107 -1.65 -11.48 7.91
C SER A 107 -0.36 -11.28 8.73
N ASP A 108 0.66 -10.64 8.16
CA ASP A 108 1.89 -10.19 8.83
C ASP A 108 1.67 -9.39 10.12
N SER A 109 0.60 -8.60 10.21
CA SER A 109 0.23 -7.82 11.39
C SER A 109 -0.21 -8.65 12.60
N LEU A 110 -0.52 -9.94 12.38
CA LEU A 110 -0.89 -10.88 13.44
C LEU A 110 0.35 -11.47 14.13
N LYS A 111 1.53 -11.42 13.51
CA LYS A 111 2.76 -11.95 14.12
C LYS A 111 3.09 -11.18 15.41
N GLY A 112 3.35 -11.93 16.49
CA GLY A 112 3.61 -11.38 17.82
C GLY A 112 2.36 -10.89 18.57
N LYS A 113 1.15 -11.03 18.00
CA LYS A 113 -0.08 -10.77 18.75
C LYS A 113 -0.34 -11.89 19.75
N THR A 114 -0.87 -11.51 20.90
CA THR A 114 -1.32 -12.44 21.93
C THR A 114 -2.80 -12.75 21.80
N GLY A 115 -3.19 -13.91 22.30
CA GLY A 115 -4.57 -14.35 22.38
C GLY A 115 -4.77 -15.42 23.44
N THR A 116 -6.00 -15.92 23.51
CA THR A 116 -6.41 -16.97 24.45
C THR A 116 -6.97 -18.15 23.67
N VAL A 117 -6.61 -19.37 24.06
CA VAL A 117 -7.14 -20.59 23.47
C VAL A 117 -8.63 -20.74 23.79
N THR A 118 -9.45 -20.94 22.75
CA THR A 118 -10.90 -21.20 22.87
C THR A 118 -11.25 -22.66 22.60
N GLU A 119 -10.40 -23.38 21.86
CA GLU A 119 -10.46 -24.83 21.69
C GLU A 119 -9.05 -25.37 21.70
N ALA A 120 -8.80 -26.47 22.44
CA ALA A 120 -7.47 -27.05 22.64
C ALA A 120 -6.68 -27.13 21.33
N VAL A 121 -5.48 -26.55 21.33
CA VAL A 121 -4.66 -26.39 20.13
C VAL A 121 -3.61 -27.49 20.08
N THR A 122 -3.65 -28.26 19.02
CA THR A 122 -2.67 -29.31 18.71
C THR A 122 -1.92 -28.95 17.43
N THR A 123 -0.94 -29.77 17.06
CA THR A 123 -0.25 -29.67 15.75
C THR A 123 -1.21 -29.86 14.57
N SER A 124 -2.39 -30.47 14.79
CA SER A 124 -3.39 -30.72 13.76
C SER A 124 -4.45 -29.62 13.61
N GLY A 125 -4.72 -28.86 14.68
CA GLY A 125 -5.74 -27.82 14.70
C GLY A 125 -6.18 -27.44 16.12
N GLY A 126 -7.05 -26.43 16.18
CA GLY A 126 -7.64 -25.84 17.38
C GLY A 126 -8.11 -24.41 17.07
N GLU A 127 -8.47 -23.64 18.09
CA GLU A 127 -8.96 -22.26 17.92
C GLU A 127 -8.41 -21.32 19.01
N VAL A 128 -8.07 -20.10 18.59
CA VAL A 128 -7.66 -19.02 19.49
C VAL A 128 -8.44 -17.74 19.20
N LYS A 129 -8.63 -16.96 20.25
CA LYS A 129 -9.15 -15.60 20.17
C LYS A 129 -8.02 -14.59 20.33
N LEU A 130 -7.68 -13.86 19.27
CA LEU A 130 -6.60 -12.87 19.27
C LEU A 130 -7.09 -11.49 19.75
N SER A 131 -6.26 -10.80 20.54
CA SER A 131 -6.55 -9.45 21.08
C SER A 131 -6.53 -8.33 20.03
N GLY A 132 -6.28 -8.65 18.77
CA GLY A 132 -6.18 -7.69 17.65
C GLY A 132 -6.60 -8.24 16.28
N GLY A 133 -7.45 -9.27 16.24
CA GLY A 133 -7.84 -10.02 15.03
C GLY A 133 -8.83 -9.36 14.06
N GLY A 134 -8.98 -8.03 14.09
CA GLY A 134 -9.94 -7.33 13.23
C GLY A 134 -11.41 -7.65 13.53
N PHE A 135 -12.22 -7.84 12.49
CA PHE A 135 -13.69 -8.00 12.63
C PHE A 135 -14.09 -9.37 13.23
N ASN A 136 -13.34 -10.43 12.94
CA ASN A 136 -13.53 -11.74 13.56
C ASN A 136 -12.25 -12.13 14.31
N PRO A 137 -12.22 -12.02 15.65
CA PRO A 137 -11.02 -12.30 16.43
C PRO A 137 -10.73 -13.80 16.61
N TYR A 138 -11.58 -14.69 16.10
CA TYR A 138 -11.41 -16.15 16.20
C TYR A 138 -10.67 -16.70 14.99
N TYR A 139 -9.53 -17.36 15.25
CA TYR A 139 -8.64 -17.93 14.25
C TYR A 139 -8.42 -19.40 14.53
N SER A 140 -8.36 -20.21 13.47
CA SER A 140 -7.87 -21.58 13.58
C SER A 140 -6.39 -21.53 13.93
N ALA A 141 -5.97 -22.38 14.85
CA ALA A 141 -4.61 -22.37 15.36
C ALA A 141 -3.96 -23.75 15.27
N ARG A 142 -2.63 -23.75 15.15
CA ARG A 142 -1.80 -24.95 15.32
C ARG A 142 -0.66 -24.65 16.28
N SER A 143 -0.37 -25.61 17.15
CA SER A 143 0.84 -25.55 17.99
C SER A 143 2.06 -25.95 17.17
N ILE A 144 3.22 -25.39 17.50
CA ILE A 144 4.51 -25.88 16.98
C ILE A 144 4.75 -27.30 17.46
N GLU A 145 4.54 -27.51 18.76
CA GLU A 145 4.71 -28.80 19.44
C GLU A 145 3.67 -28.95 20.55
N GLY A 146 3.33 -30.20 20.86
CA GLY A 146 2.45 -30.53 21.98
C GLY A 146 0.99 -30.08 21.81
N THR A 147 0.30 -30.01 22.94
CA THR A 147 -1.08 -29.55 23.05
C THR A 147 -1.13 -28.37 24.02
N ILE A 148 -1.82 -27.31 23.63
CA ILE A 148 -2.08 -26.13 24.44
C ILE A 148 -3.55 -26.17 24.86
N GLU A 149 -3.81 -26.13 26.17
CA GLU A 149 -5.14 -26.36 26.72
C GLU A 149 -6.04 -25.13 26.59
N GLU A 150 -7.36 -25.34 26.68
CA GLU A 150 -8.33 -24.24 26.64
C GLU A 150 -8.10 -23.24 27.77
N GLY A 151 -8.17 -21.94 27.45
CA GLY A 151 -7.97 -20.86 28.41
C GLY A 151 -6.51 -20.43 28.59
N GLU A 152 -5.55 -21.12 27.97
CA GLU A 152 -4.14 -20.74 28.03
C GLU A 152 -3.83 -19.53 27.13
N GLU A 153 -2.84 -18.72 27.54
CA GLU A 153 -2.37 -17.58 26.75
C GLU A 153 -1.32 -18.00 25.73
N VAL A 154 -1.47 -17.49 24.51
CA VAL A 154 -0.63 -17.85 23.38
C VAL A 154 -0.15 -16.62 22.60
N MET A 155 0.96 -16.77 21.89
CA MET A 155 1.48 -15.78 20.95
C MET A 155 1.56 -16.35 19.54
N VAL A 156 1.20 -15.56 18.54
CA VAL A 156 1.33 -15.92 17.13
C VAL A 156 2.80 -15.85 16.70
N VAL A 157 3.38 -16.99 16.35
CA VAL A 157 4.76 -17.11 15.84
C VAL A 157 4.83 -16.98 14.32
N ASP A 158 3.81 -17.47 13.64
CA ASP A 158 3.67 -17.44 12.20
C ASP A 158 2.20 -17.17 11.84
N PRO A 159 1.91 -16.02 11.19
CA PRO A 159 0.55 -15.71 10.78
C PRO A 159 0.01 -16.61 9.66
N GLY A 160 0.85 -17.44 9.03
CA GLY A 160 0.43 -18.43 8.04
C GLY A 160 -0.19 -17.82 6.78
N GLY A 161 -1.09 -18.57 6.15
CA GLY A 161 -1.88 -18.13 4.98
C GLY A 161 -3.37 -18.37 5.19
N GLY A 162 -4.17 -17.30 5.16
CA GLY A 162 -5.61 -17.34 5.43
C GLY A 162 -5.95 -17.15 6.92
N ASN A 163 -6.91 -17.92 7.46
CA ASN A 163 -7.37 -17.81 8.85
C ASN A 163 -6.72 -18.84 9.80
N VAL A 164 -5.60 -19.44 9.38
CA VAL A 164 -4.86 -20.43 10.19
C VAL A 164 -3.54 -19.83 10.63
N VAL A 165 -3.38 -19.66 11.94
CA VAL A 165 -2.17 -19.14 12.57
C VAL A 165 -1.41 -20.24 13.29
N THR A 166 -0.09 -20.13 13.37
CA THR A 166 0.72 -20.98 14.24
C THR A 166 1.01 -20.21 15.52
N VAL A 167 0.79 -20.86 16.66
CA VAL A 167 0.88 -20.24 17.98
C VAL A 167 1.73 -21.08 18.92
N GLU A 168 2.25 -20.43 19.95
CA GLU A 168 3.03 -21.04 21.02
C GLU A 168 2.50 -20.58 22.37
N SER A 169 2.57 -21.46 23.39
CA SER A 169 2.17 -21.14 24.76
C SER A 169 3.12 -20.11 25.36
N MET A 170 2.56 -19.07 25.98
CA MET A 170 3.33 -18.09 26.74
C MET A 170 4.01 -18.72 27.96
N GLY A 171 3.38 -19.72 28.60
CA GLY A 171 3.95 -20.41 29.75
C GLY A 171 5.21 -21.19 29.40
N TYR A 172 5.25 -21.81 28.22
CA TYR A 172 6.44 -22.52 27.73
C TYR A 172 7.60 -21.57 27.41
N VAL A 173 7.30 -20.42 26.79
CA VAL A 173 8.30 -19.39 26.45
C VAL A 173 8.93 -18.79 27.72
N GLU A 174 8.14 -18.52 28.77
CA GLU A 174 8.66 -18.00 30.03
C GLU A 174 9.53 -19.03 30.78
N ASP A 175 9.08 -20.29 30.84
CA ASP A 175 9.80 -21.37 31.54
C ASP A 175 11.17 -21.70 30.93
N ASP A 176 11.27 -21.73 29.59
CA ASP A 176 12.53 -22.01 28.90
C ASP A 176 13.56 -20.88 29.08
N ILE A 177 13.10 -19.62 29.06
CA ILE A 177 13.96 -18.45 29.31
C ILE A 177 14.48 -18.47 30.75
N ASP A 178 13.61 -18.72 31.73
CA ASP A 178 13.99 -18.74 33.13
C ASP A 178 15.00 -19.85 33.45
N LYS A 179 14.84 -21.02 32.83
CA LYS A 179 15.78 -22.14 32.94
C LYS A 179 17.16 -21.81 32.37
N GLU A 180 17.24 -21.20 31.19
CA GLU A 180 18.52 -20.81 30.59
C GLU A 180 19.18 -19.63 31.34
N LEU A 181 18.40 -18.67 31.83
CA LEU A 181 18.88 -17.58 32.69
C LEU A 181 19.42 -18.10 34.04
N ALA A 182 18.78 -19.12 34.62
CA ALA A 182 19.28 -19.78 35.82
C ALA A 182 20.58 -20.55 35.54
N ALA A 183 20.67 -21.23 34.39
CA ALA A 183 21.89 -21.94 33.98
C ALA A 183 23.08 -20.99 33.71
N ASP A 184 22.83 -19.82 33.10
CA ASP A 184 23.87 -18.81 32.88
C ASP A 184 24.37 -18.19 34.19
N ARG A 185 23.45 -17.89 35.13
CA ARG A 185 23.82 -17.44 36.49
C ARG A 185 24.67 -18.47 37.21
N ALA A 186 24.28 -19.74 37.19
CA ALA A 186 25.05 -20.82 37.81
C ALA A 186 26.46 -20.99 37.19
N ARG A 187 26.59 -20.83 35.87
CA ARG A 187 27.89 -20.85 35.18
C ARG A 187 28.78 -19.68 35.56
N LYS A 188 28.22 -18.47 35.67
CA LYS A 188 28.94 -17.27 36.12
C LYS A 188 29.41 -17.41 37.57
N GLU A 189 28.53 -17.84 38.46
CA GLU A 189 28.86 -18.09 39.87
C GLU A 189 29.97 -19.14 40.03
N ALA A 190 29.95 -20.21 39.23
CA ALA A 190 31.00 -21.22 39.22
C ALA A 190 32.35 -20.69 38.69
N ALA A 191 32.33 -19.79 37.69
CA ALA A 191 33.53 -19.16 37.17
C ALA A 191 34.13 -18.15 38.17
N GLU A 192 33.30 -17.39 38.88
CA GLU A 192 33.73 -16.48 39.95
C GLU A 192 34.27 -17.23 41.16
N ALA A 193 33.68 -18.37 41.54
CA ALA A 193 34.17 -19.22 42.63
C ALA A 193 35.49 -19.94 42.29
N ALA A 194 35.79 -20.15 41.00
CA ALA A 194 37.03 -20.77 40.53
C ALA A 194 38.16 -19.76 40.24
N GLY A 195 37.88 -18.46 40.24
CA GLY A 195 38.79 -17.39 39.80
C GLY A 195 39.42 -16.55 40.92
N GLY A 196 39.55 -17.09 42.13
CA GLY A 196 40.17 -16.41 43.27
C GLY A 196 41.60 -16.87 43.55
N ASP A 197 42.56 -16.58 42.67
CA ASP A 197 43.95 -16.22 43.01
C ASP A 197 44.80 -15.95 41.76
N ASP A 198 45.72 -14.99 41.90
CA ASP A 198 46.87 -14.62 41.04
C ASP A 198 46.72 -13.51 39.96
N LEU A 199 46.80 -12.26 40.47
CA LEU A 199 47.82 -11.22 40.22
C LEU A 199 48.20 -10.75 38.79
N GLU A 200 47.96 -9.45 38.61
CA GLU A 200 48.64 -8.39 37.84
C GLU A 200 50.01 -8.68 37.20
N ALA A 201 50.15 -8.31 35.91
CA ALA A 201 51.42 -7.82 35.37
C ALA A 201 51.17 -6.78 34.26
N GLU A 202 51.52 -5.53 34.55
CA GLU A 202 51.66 -4.43 33.61
C GLU A 202 52.68 -4.78 32.49
N THR A 203 52.42 -4.33 31.26
CA THR A 203 53.49 -3.92 30.34
C THR A 203 52.96 -2.86 29.37
N ASP A 204 53.54 -1.67 29.52
CA ASP A 204 53.30 -0.44 28.77
C ASP A 204 54.35 -0.30 27.65
N GLY A 205 53.96 0.30 26.52
CA GLY A 205 54.82 0.93 25.49
C GLY A 205 55.57 0.06 24.45
N GLU A 206 55.23 0.17 23.15
CA GLU A 206 55.87 1.12 22.20
C GLU A 206 55.40 0.91 20.71
N ARG A 207 54.92 2.00 20.10
CA ARG A 207 54.79 2.46 18.66
C ARG A 207 54.88 1.51 17.44
N GLU A 208 53.98 1.75 16.46
CA GLU A 208 54.21 2.43 15.13
C GLU A 208 52.91 2.27 14.28
N ALA A 209 52.09 3.31 14.11
CA ALA A 209 52.06 4.21 12.95
C ALA A 209 51.85 3.51 11.59
N ASP A 210 50.61 3.48 11.11
CA ASP A 210 50.37 3.88 9.71
C ASP A 210 48.94 4.40 9.49
N ALA A 211 48.88 5.59 8.91
CA ALA A 211 47.68 6.35 8.62
C ALA A 211 47.68 6.56 7.11
N GLU A 212 46.92 5.75 6.36
CA GLU A 212 46.76 5.97 4.94
C GLU A 212 45.51 6.80 4.67
N THR A 213 45.79 8.01 4.19
CA THR A 213 44.84 9.06 3.81
C THR A 213 44.47 8.84 2.34
N GLU A 214 43.22 8.50 2.03
CA GLU A 214 42.72 8.56 0.65
C GLU A 214 42.51 10.03 0.25
N THR A 215 43.19 10.40 -0.83
CA THR A 215 43.34 11.76 -1.34
C THR A 215 42.29 12.02 -2.41
N GLU A 216 41.42 13.01 -2.20
CA GLU A 216 40.62 13.66 -3.25
C GLU A 216 41.50 14.66 -4.05
N ARG A 217 41.58 14.47 -5.37
CA ARG A 217 41.56 15.50 -6.46
C ARG A 217 42.31 15.04 -7.71
N GLU A 218 41.59 14.91 -8.82
CA GLU A 218 41.61 15.86 -9.96
C GLU A 218 40.37 15.67 -10.84
#